data_AF-A0A7S3LL22-F1
#
_entry.id   AF-A0A7S3LL22-F1
#
_cell.length_a   1.000
_cell.length_b   1.000
_cell.length_c   1.000
_cell.angle_alpha   90.00
_cell.angle_beta   90.00
_cell.angle_gamma   90.00
#
_symmetry.space_group_name_H-M   'P 1'
#
loop_
_entity.id
_entity.type
_entity.pdbx_description
1 polymer ?
#
loop_
_entity_poly.entity_id
_entity_poly.type
_entity_poly.pdbx_seq_one_letter_code
_entity_poly.pdbx_strand_id
1 'polypeptide(L)'
;VVYISNHQSWLDIYVLLCLGVPLKFISKREIFYIPLVGWVMGLIGHLSISRGDRRSGKGVLDKCIEYVNKGVSVFFFPEGTRSRDGSTLSPFKIGAFKIANDSGVPIVPISIEGTSELMPRNKNFWLDQDKGSIKITVHDWIIPDNNLTTVQLRDKAFELLNGE
;
A
#
# COMPACT_ATOMS: atom_id res chain seq x y z
N VAL A 1 -3.53 12.24 3.52
CA VAL A 1 -2.16 11.70 3.26
C VAL A 1 -2.29 10.39 2.50
N VAL A 2 -1.37 10.13 1.56
CA VAL A 2 -1.28 8.85 0.86
C VAL A 2 -0.08 8.09 1.40
N TYR A 3 -0.28 6.91 1.98
CA TYR A 3 0.80 6.04 2.42
C TYR A 3 1.09 4.99 1.35
N ILE A 4 2.37 4.68 1.16
CA ILE A 4 2.80 3.60 0.28
C ILE A 4 3.84 2.72 0.97
N SER A 5 3.91 1.45 0.56
CA SER A 5 4.96 0.53 1.01
C SER A 5 5.31 -0.48 -0.06
N ASN A 6 6.53 -1.05 0.00
CA ASN A 6 6.82 -2.31 -0.66
C ASN A 6 5.94 -3.44 -0.09
N HIS A 7 5.69 -4.49 -0.87
CA HIS A 7 4.85 -5.61 -0.48
C HIS A 7 5.59 -6.94 -0.64
N GLN A 8 5.95 -7.59 0.47
CA GLN A 8 6.75 -8.80 0.49
C GLN A 8 5.99 -10.01 1.05
N SER A 9 5.04 -9.78 1.97
CA SER A 9 4.33 -10.85 2.69
C SER A 9 2.87 -10.50 3.00
N TRP A 10 2.09 -11.49 3.41
CA TRP A 10 0.82 -11.21 4.12
C TRP A 10 1.06 -10.54 5.46
N LEU A 11 2.22 -10.78 6.07
CA LEU A 11 2.59 -10.23 7.37
C LEU A 11 2.65 -8.69 7.36
N ASP A 12 2.95 -8.09 6.19
CA ASP A 12 3.03 -6.64 6.00
C ASP A 12 1.77 -5.91 6.51
N ILE A 13 0.57 -6.47 6.28
CA ILE A 13 -0.68 -5.85 6.72
C ILE A 13 -0.73 -5.74 8.24
N TYR A 14 -0.35 -6.80 8.96
CA TYR A 14 -0.38 -6.82 10.42
C TYR A 14 0.66 -5.86 11.00
N VAL A 15 1.85 -5.83 10.40
CA VAL A 15 2.93 -4.91 10.76
C VAL A 15 2.49 -3.45 10.59
N LEU A 16 1.83 -3.12 9.49
CA LEU A 16 1.33 -1.77 9.21
C LEU A 16 0.21 -1.35 10.18
N LEU A 17 -0.64 -2.28 10.61
CA LEU A 17 -1.68 -2.01 11.62
C LEU A 17 -1.06 -1.64 12.99
N CYS A 18 0.13 -2.12 13.31
CA CYS A 18 0.84 -1.76 14.53
C CYS A 18 1.36 -0.31 14.55
N LEU A 19 1.38 0.39 13.41
CA LEU A 19 1.77 1.81 13.36
C LEU A 19 0.75 2.74 14.03
N GLY A 20 -0.45 2.26 14.35
CA GLY A 20 -1.50 3.05 14.99
C GLY A 20 -2.08 4.16 14.09
N VAL A 21 -1.74 4.18 12.81
CA VAL A 21 -2.27 5.14 11.84
C VAL A 21 -3.60 4.62 11.28
N PRO A 22 -4.69 5.41 11.31
CA PRO A 22 -5.96 5.00 10.74
C PRO A 22 -5.90 5.03 9.20
N LEU A 23 -5.61 3.88 8.61
CA LEU A 23 -5.44 3.72 7.16
C LEU A 23 -6.67 3.08 6.50
N LYS A 24 -7.04 3.56 5.31
CA LYS A 24 -7.95 2.85 4.41
C LYS A 24 -7.16 2.08 3.36
N PHE A 25 -7.15 0.75 3.50
CA PHE A 25 -6.53 -0.15 2.54
C PHE A 25 -7.39 -0.32 1.28
N ILE A 26 -6.71 -0.46 0.14
CA ILE A 26 -7.31 -0.88 -1.13
C ILE A 26 -6.91 -2.33 -1.36
N SER A 27 -7.89 -3.24 -1.39
CA SER A 27 -7.63 -4.68 -1.50
C SER A 27 -8.44 -5.37 -2.60
N LYS A 28 -7.95 -6.52 -3.04
CA LYS A 28 -8.59 -7.33 -4.09
C LYS A 28 -10.02 -7.69 -3.66
N ARG A 29 -10.98 -7.59 -4.58
CA ARG A 29 -12.41 -7.84 -4.28
C ARG A 29 -12.67 -9.17 -3.58
N GLU A 30 -11.93 -10.20 -3.94
CA GLU A 30 -12.06 -11.55 -3.40
C GLU A 30 -11.69 -11.63 -1.92
N ILE A 31 -10.85 -10.73 -1.39
CA ILE A 31 -10.54 -10.68 0.04
C ILE A 31 -11.78 -10.27 0.85
N PHE A 32 -12.66 -9.45 0.28
CA PHE A 32 -13.91 -9.05 0.93
C PHE A 32 -14.93 -10.19 1.05
N TYR A 33 -14.71 -11.32 0.36
CA TYR A 33 -15.56 -12.51 0.48
C TYR A 33 -15.11 -13.47 1.58
N ILE A 34 -13.94 -13.24 2.20
CA ILE A 34 -13.48 -14.05 3.33
C ILE A 34 -14.35 -13.72 4.56
N PRO A 35 -15.04 -14.69 5.18
CA PRO A 35 -15.84 -14.44 6.37
C PRO A 35 -15.03 -13.79 7.49
N LEU A 36 -15.69 -12.94 8.29
CA LEU A 36 -15.09 -12.11 9.35
C LEU A 36 -14.12 -11.05 8.81
N VAL A 37 -13.04 -11.44 8.13
CA VAL A 37 -12.03 -10.52 7.58
C VAL A 37 -12.67 -9.54 6.61
N GLY A 38 -13.30 -10.03 5.54
CA GLY A 38 -13.92 -9.21 4.52
C GLY A 38 -15.07 -8.34 5.04
N TRP A 39 -15.81 -8.85 6.03
CA TRP A 39 -16.90 -8.10 6.69
C TRP A 39 -16.35 -6.94 7.51
N VAL A 40 -15.33 -7.18 8.34
CA VAL A 40 -14.66 -6.14 9.11
C VAL A 40 -14.05 -5.11 8.16
N MET A 41 -13.37 -5.54 7.09
CA MET A 41 -12.83 -4.64 6.08
C MET A 41 -13.91 -3.73 5.46
N GLY A 42 -15.08 -4.28 5.14
CA GLY A 42 -16.22 -3.52 4.64
C GLY A 42 -16.77 -2.53 5.67
N LEU A 43 -16.97 -2.97 6.91
CA LEU A 43 -17.51 -2.15 8.01
C LEU A 43 -16.60 -0.97 8.37
N ILE A 44 -15.28 -1.18 8.36
CA ILE A 44 -14.31 -0.12 8.63
C ILE A 44 -13.97 0.71 7.38
N GLY A 45 -14.66 0.49 6.25
CA GLY A 45 -14.58 1.35 5.07
C GLY A 45 -13.31 1.16 4.23
N HIS A 46 -12.71 -0.03 4.22
CA HIS A 46 -11.70 -0.36 3.22
C HIS A 46 -12.33 -0.48 1.83
N LEU A 47 -11.52 -0.26 0.80
CA LEU A 47 -11.99 -0.24 -0.58
C LEU A 47 -11.65 -1.55 -1.30
N SER A 48 -12.67 -2.17 -1.90
CA SER A 48 -12.50 -3.33 -2.76
C SER A 48 -12.21 -2.90 -4.20
N ILE A 49 -11.20 -3.49 -4.84
CA ILE A 49 -10.89 -3.28 -6.26
C ILE A 49 -10.96 -4.58 -7.05
N SER A 50 -11.67 -4.54 -8.18
CA SER A 50 -11.61 -5.59 -9.20
C SER A 50 -10.43 -5.29 -10.13
N ARG A 51 -9.37 -6.09 -10.05
CA ARG A 51 -8.16 -5.88 -10.85
C ARG A 51 -8.44 -6.21 -12.32
N GLY A 52 -7.97 -5.35 -13.22
CA GLY A 52 -8.23 -5.48 -14.67
C GLY A 52 -9.53 -4.80 -15.12
N ASP A 53 -10.43 -4.47 -14.20
CA ASP A 53 -11.63 -3.67 -14.51
C ASP A 53 -11.33 -2.17 -14.35
N ARG A 54 -11.28 -1.47 -15.48
CA ARG A 54 -11.02 -0.02 -15.55
C ARG A 54 -12.07 0.80 -14.81
N ARG A 55 -13.35 0.39 -14.82
CA ARG A 55 -14.43 1.11 -14.14
C ARG A 55 -14.30 0.98 -12.64
N SER A 56 -14.03 -0.24 -12.16
CA SER A 56 -13.72 -0.49 -10.74
C SER A 56 -12.52 0.32 -10.29
N GLY A 57 -11.44 0.35 -11.07
CA GLY A 57 -10.25 1.15 -10.77
C GLY A 57 -10.56 2.64 -10.63
N LYS A 58 -11.30 3.22 -11.58
CA LYS A 58 -11.68 4.64 -11.53
C LYS A 58 -12.52 4.96 -10.28
N GLY A 59 -13.57 4.18 -10.01
CA GLY A 59 -14.43 4.41 -8.84
C GLY A 59 -13.70 4.29 -7.50
N VAL A 60 -12.66 3.45 -7.41
CA VAL A 60 -11.81 3.37 -6.22
C VAL A 60 -10.93 4.61 -6.08
N LEU A 61 -10.35 5.13 -7.16
CA LEU A 61 -9.57 6.36 -7.13
C LEU A 61 -10.43 7.56 -6.69
N ASP A 62 -11.64 7.68 -7.24
CA ASP A 62 -12.58 8.76 -6.89
C ASP A 62 -12.92 8.73 -5.38
N LYS A 63 -13.17 7.54 -4.82
CA LYS A 63 -13.38 7.36 -3.37
C LYS A 63 -12.13 7.67 -2.54
N CYS A 64 -10.94 7.33 -3.03
CA CYS A 64 -9.71 7.68 -2.33
C CYS A 64 -9.51 9.20 -2.26
N ILE A 65 -9.80 9.92 -3.35
CA ILE A 65 -9.79 11.39 -3.39
C ILE A 65 -10.78 11.96 -2.37
N GLU A 66 -11.99 11.41 -2.31
CA GLU A 66 -13.00 11.79 -1.30
C GLU A 66 -12.47 11.60 0.14
N TYR A 67 -11.82 10.47 0.42
CA TYR A 67 -11.23 10.19 1.72
C TYR A 67 -10.13 11.16 2.09
N VAL A 68 -9.15 11.39 1.21
CA VAL A 68 -8.04 12.29 1.54
C VAL A 68 -8.52 13.75 1.72
N ASN A 69 -9.52 14.18 0.96
CA ASN A 69 -10.14 15.51 1.12
C ASN A 69 -10.90 15.65 2.45
N LYS A 70 -11.36 14.53 3.03
CA LYS A 70 -11.98 14.48 4.36
C LYS A 70 -10.96 14.24 5.50
N GLY A 71 -9.66 14.31 5.21
CA GLY A 71 -8.60 14.05 6.19
C GLY A 71 -8.39 12.57 6.52
N VAL A 72 -8.98 11.66 5.75
CA VAL A 72 -8.81 10.21 5.93
C VAL A 72 -7.63 9.71 5.11
N SER A 73 -6.66 9.06 5.76
CA SER A 73 -5.48 8.52 5.09
C SER A 73 -5.78 7.24 4.33
N VAL A 74 -5.22 7.12 3.13
CA VAL A 74 -5.34 5.94 2.26
C VAL A 74 -3.98 5.26 2.13
N PHE A 75 -3.98 3.95 1.95
CA PHE A 75 -2.76 3.14 1.88
C PHE A 75 -2.72 2.28 0.61
N PHE A 76 -1.57 2.26 -0.05
CA PHE A 76 -1.33 1.47 -1.26
C PHE A 76 -0.05 0.63 -1.17
N PHE A 77 -0.11 -0.58 -1.72
CA PHE A 77 1.07 -1.24 -2.25
C PHE A 77 1.16 -0.93 -3.74
N PRO A 78 2.00 0.02 -4.17
CA PRO A 78 1.99 0.51 -5.56
C PRO A 78 2.44 -0.54 -6.57
N GLU A 79 3.15 -1.58 -6.15
CA GLU A 79 3.44 -2.79 -6.96
C GLU A 79 2.15 -3.52 -7.39
N GLY A 80 1.11 -3.45 -6.55
CA GLY A 80 -0.16 -4.12 -6.76
C GLY A 80 -0.12 -5.65 -6.57
N THR A 81 1.02 -6.24 -6.22
CA THR A 81 1.16 -7.64 -5.82
C THR A 81 2.36 -7.76 -4.89
N ARG A 82 2.41 -8.83 -4.09
CA ARG A 82 3.61 -9.19 -3.35
C ARG A 82 4.75 -9.53 -4.30
N SER A 83 5.96 -9.13 -3.91
CA SER A 83 7.24 -9.53 -4.50
C SER A 83 7.33 -11.05 -4.63
N ARG A 84 7.93 -11.52 -5.73
CA ARG A 84 8.01 -12.95 -6.05
C ARG A 84 9.09 -13.67 -5.27
N ASP A 85 10.23 -13.01 -5.08
CA ASP A 85 11.38 -13.48 -4.32
C ASP A 85 11.38 -12.95 -2.88
N GLY A 86 10.54 -11.96 -2.57
CA GLY A 86 10.39 -11.41 -1.23
C GLY A 86 11.37 -10.28 -0.92
N SER A 87 12.14 -9.84 -1.91
CA SER A 87 13.12 -8.75 -1.76
C SER A 87 13.02 -7.72 -2.88
N THR A 88 12.78 -8.14 -4.12
CA THR A 88 12.77 -7.26 -5.29
C THR A 88 11.51 -6.41 -5.33
N LEU A 89 11.69 -5.10 -5.54
CA LEU A 89 10.62 -4.13 -5.72
C LEU A 89 10.12 -4.15 -7.17
N SER A 90 8.82 -4.36 -7.36
CA SER A 90 8.19 -4.35 -8.69
C SER A 90 7.90 -2.91 -9.15
N PRO A 91 7.77 -2.66 -10.48
CA PRO A 91 7.39 -1.34 -10.98
C PRO A 91 6.08 -0.83 -10.38
N PHE A 92 6.07 0.44 -9.99
CA PHE A 92 4.92 1.06 -9.35
C PHE A 92 3.82 1.44 -10.33
N LYS A 93 2.57 1.20 -9.92
CA LYS A 93 1.37 1.70 -10.59
C LYS A 93 1.11 3.15 -10.21
N ILE A 94 0.56 3.92 -11.15
CA ILE A 94 0.40 5.37 -11.01
C ILE A 94 -0.73 5.81 -10.05
N GLY A 95 -1.61 4.89 -9.62
CA GLY A 95 -2.87 5.25 -8.93
C GLY A 95 -2.68 6.04 -7.64
N ALA A 96 -1.78 5.60 -6.75
CA ALA A 96 -1.49 6.28 -5.48
C ALA A 96 -0.96 7.71 -5.71
N PHE A 97 -0.05 7.83 -6.67
CA PHE A 97 0.61 9.08 -7.04
C PHE A 97 -0.36 10.05 -7.70
N LYS A 98 -1.32 9.54 -8.50
CA LYS A 98 -2.39 10.36 -9.08
C LYS A 98 -3.28 10.95 -7.98
N ILE A 99 -3.66 10.17 -6.98
CA ILE A 99 -4.48 10.67 -5.85
C ILE A 99 -3.72 11.77 -5.10
N ALA A 100 -2.45 11.54 -4.78
CA ALA A 100 -1.62 12.52 -4.09
C ALA A 100 -1.52 13.82 -4.88
N ASN A 101 -1.20 13.73 -6.17
CA ASN A 101 -1.04 14.87 -7.06
C ASN A 101 -2.36 15.64 -7.28
N ASP A 102 -3.45 14.93 -7.60
CA ASP A 102 -4.76 15.54 -7.88
C ASP A 102 -5.37 16.19 -6.62
N SER A 103 -5.01 15.70 -5.42
CA SER A 103 -5.54 16.22 -4.14
C SER A 103 -4.57 17.14 -3.40
N GLY A 104 -3.35 17.34 -3.91
CA GLY A 104 -2.31 18.15 -3.26
C GLY A 104 -1.88 17.63 -1.88
N VAL A 105 -2.00 16.32 -1.63
CA VAL A 105 -1.66 15.71 -0.32
C VAL A 105 -0.32 14.96 -0.38
N PRO A 106 0.44 14.93 0.73
CA PRO A 106 1.75 14.27 0.74
C PRO A 106 1.65 12.76 0.57
N ILE A 107 2.70 12.19 -0.01
CA ILE A 107 2.99 10.75 0.01
C ILE A 107 3.93 10.45 1.17
N VAL A 108 3.65 9.42 1.96
CA VAL A 108 4.55 8.91 3.00
C VAL A 108 4.99 7.49 2.62
N PRO A 109 6.24 7.34 2.15
CA PRO A 109 6.80 6.03 1.84
C PRO A 109 7.20 5.27 3.10
N ILE A 110 6.99 3.95 3.11
CA ILE A 110 7.36 3.04 4.19
C ILE A 110 8.13 1.86 3.58
N SER A 111 9.32 1.56 4.10
CA SER A 111 10.01 0.31 3.80
C SER A 111 9.74 -0.72 4.89
N ILE A 112 9.40 -1.94 4.46
CA ILE A 112 9.22 -3.11 5.31
C ILE A 112 10.28 -4.14 4.92
N GLU A 113 11.00 -4.64 5.91
CA GLU A 113 12.04 -5.67 5.75
C GLU A 113 11.77 -6.84 6.72
N GLY A 114 12.16 -8.06 6.32
CA GLY A 114 12.11 -9.27 7.16
C GLY A 114 10.76 -10.02 7.17
N THR A 115 9.69 -9.45 6.62
CA THR A 115 8.37 -10.11 6.60
C THR A 115 8.29 -11.30 5.66
N SER A 116 9.02 -11.29 4.54
CA SER A 116 9.13 -12.42 3.61
C SER A 116 9.94 -13.59 4.18
N GLU A 117 10.89 -13.32 5.07
CA GLU A 117 11.68 -14.36 5.76
C GLU A 117 10.82 -15.09 6.80
N LEU A 118 10.07 -14.33 7.60
CA LEU A 118 9.14 -14.84 8.61
C LEU A 118 7.93 -15.56 8.00
N MET A 119 7.41 -15.05 6.88
CA MET A 119 6.24 -15.61 6.20
C MET A 119 6.38 -15.48 4.67
N PRO A 120 7.02 -16.45 4.01
CA PRO A 120 7.21 -16.45 2.57
C PRO A 120 5.90 -16.48 1.79
N ARG A 121 5.91 -15.92 0.57
CA ARG A 121 4.73 -15.80 -0.31
C ARG A 121 4.00 -17.12 -0.59
N ASN A 122 4.72 -18.24 -0.64
CA ASN A 122 4.19 -19.58 -0.91
C ASN A 122 3.76 -20.34 0.37
N LYS A 123 3.99 -19.78 1.56
CA LYS A 123 3.64 -20.37 2.85
C LYS A 123 2.73 -19.43 3.64
N ASN A 124 1.63 -19.02 3.02
CA ASN A 124 0.66 -18.14 3.68
C ASN A 124 0.17 -18.78 4.99
N PHE A 125 0.04 -17.99 6.05
CA PHE A 125 -0.39 -18.43 7.39
C PHE A 125 0.59 -19.36 8.14
N TRP A 126 1.80 -19.54 7.63
CA TRP A 126 2.88 -20.20 8.36
C TRP A 126 3.91 -19.15 8.78
N LEU A 127 4.05 -18.94 10.08
CA LEU A 127 4.98 -17.98 10.67
C LEU A 127 6.18 -18.73 11.24
N ASP A 128 7.35 -18.52 10.65
CA ASP A 128 8.62 -19.10 11.10
C ASP A 128 9.22 -18.21 12.20
N GLN A 129 8.75 -18.38 13.45
CA GLN A 129 9.09 -17.49 14.56
C GLN A 129 10.58 -17.48 14.93
N ASP A 130 11.33 -18.50 14.50
CA ASP A 130 12.76 -18.62 14.74
C ASP A 130 13.60 -17.81 13.74
N LYS A 131 12.97 -17.20 12.73
CA LYS A 131 13.66 -16.48 11.65
C LYS A 131 13.45 -14.98 11.66
N GLY A 132 14.36 -14.29 12.32
CA GLY A 132 14.65 -12.88 12.05
C GLY A 132 13.78 -11.88 12.79
N SER A 133 13.76 -10.66 12.28
CA SER A 133 13.08 -9.51 12.88
C SER A 133 12.45 -8.66 11.79
N ILE A 134 11.42 -7.91 12.13
CA ILE A 134 10.75 -7.00 11.20
C ILE A 134 11.30 -5.60 11.44
N LYS A 135 11.82 -4.97 10.39
CA LYS A 135 12.21 -3.56 10.41
C LYS A 135 11.23 -2.76 9.57
N ILE A 136 10.76 -1.66 10.15
CA ILE A 136 9.92 -0.68 9.47
C ILE A 136 10.67 0.64 9.45
N THR A 137 10.83 1.21 8.26
CA THR A 137 11.39 2.55 8.07
C THR A 137 10.30 3.44 7.49
N VAL A 138 9.88 4.47 8.23
CA VAL A 138 8.99 5.51 7.71
C VAL A 138 9.87 6.63 7.18
N HIS A 139 9.76 6.92 5.89
CA HIS A 139 10.59 7.92 5.23
C HIS A 139 9.95 9.31 5.28
N ASP A 140 10.75 10.32 4.93
CA ASP A 140 10.26 11.68 4.75
C ASP A 140 9.15 11.74 3.71
N TRP A 141 8.18 12.61 3.95
CA TRP A 141 7.08 12.79 3.00
C TRP A 141 7.56 13.39 1.69
N ILE A 142 6.88 13.04 0.61
CA ILE A 142 7.05 13.67 -0.69
C ILE A 142 5.80 14.51 -0.94
N ILE A 143 5.99 15.83 -0.98
CA ILE A 143 4.92 16.80 -1.22
C ILE A 143 4.77 16.95 -2.74
N PRO A 144 3.57 16.75 -3.30
CA PRO A 144 3.29 17.13 -4.68
C PRO A 144 3.50 18.64 -4.86
N ASP A 145 4.30 19.03 -5.84
CA ASP A 145 4.52 20.42 -6.24
C ASP A 145 4.15 20.55 -7.73
N ASN A 146 3.82 21.76 -8.18
CA ASN A 146 3.50 22.08 -9.58
C ASN A 146 4.64 21.72 -10.54
N ASN A 147 5.87 21.57 -10.04
CA ASN A 147 7.04 21.17 -10.83
C ASN A 147 7.21 19.64 -10.96
N LEU A 148 6.45 18.84 -10.21
CA LEU A 148 6.55 17.37 -10.24
C LEU A 148 5.33 16.78 -10.94
N THR A 149 5.57 16.14 -12.09
CA THR A 149 4.55 15.31 -12.72
C THR A 149 4.22 14.10 -11.84
N THR A 150 3.03 13.53 -12.02
CA THR A 150 2.64 12.29 -11.31
C THR A 150 3.64 11.13 -11.52
N VAL A 151 4.29 11.10 -12.68
CA VAL A 151 5.30 10.09 -13.03
C VAL A 151 6.59 10.32 -12.24
N GLN A 152 7.09 11.55 -12.18
CA GLN A 152 8.26 11.90 -11.37
C GLN A 152 8.01 11.66 -9.88
N LEU A 153 6.80 11.93 -9.40
CA LEU A 153 6.40 11.64 -8.02
C LEU A 153 6.45 10.14 -7.71
N ARG A 154 6.04 9.30 -8.67
CA ARG A 154 6.16 7.84 -8.58
C ARG A 154 7.62 7.40 -8.57
N ASP A 155 8.42 7.92 -9.48
CA ASP A 155 9.80 7.47 -9.68
C ASP A 155 10.66 7.83 -8.47
N LYS A 156 10.53 9.05 -7.96
CA LYS A 156 11.18 9.48 -6.71
C LYS A 156 10.81 8.57 -5.52
N ALA A 157 9.55 8.17 -5.43
CA ALA A 157 9.10 7.28 -4.37
C ALA A 157 9.56 5.82 -4.56
N PHE A 158 9.77 5.40 -5.81
CA PHE A 158 10.33 4.10 -6.15
C PHE A 158 11.81 4.04 -5.77
N GLU A 159 12.60 5.03 -6.18
CA GLU A 159 14.03 5.18 -5.83
C GLU A 159 14.23 5.12 -4.31
N LEU A 160 13.47 5.93 -3.58
CA LEU A 160 13.54 5.98 -2.12
C LEU A 160 13.25 4.62 -1.44
N LEU A 161 12.26 3.87 -1.94
CA LEU A 161 11.94 2.54 -1.40
C LEU A 161 12.91 1.45 -1.89
N ASN A 162 13.62 1.68 -2.99
CA ASN A 162 14.67 0.81 -3.50
C ASN A 162 16.02 1.04 -2.79
N GLY A 163 16.14 2.10 -1.99
CA GLY A 163 17.38 2.47 -1.30
C GLY A 163 18.33 3.33 -2.14
N GLU A 164 17.80 4.01 -3.16
CA GLU A 164 18.47 5.02 -3.97
C GLU A 164 18.14 6.44 -3.47
#